data_AF-A0A4Y2BD54-F1
#
_entry.id   AF-A0A4Y2BD54-F1
#
_cell.length_a   1.000
_cell.length_b   1.000
_cell.length_c   1.000
_cell.angle_alpha   90.00
_cell.angle_beta   90.00
_cell.angle_gamma   90.00
#
_symmetry.space_group_name_H-M   'P 1'
#
loop_
_entity.id
_entity.type
_entity.pdbx_description
1 polymer ?
#
loop_
_entity_poly.entity_id
_entity_poly.type
_entity_poly.pdbx_seq_one_letter_code
_entity_poly.pdbx_strand_id
1 'polypeptide(L)'
;MNCYKYDVTKPPITAELTIEDLKSIAENRSIKDLQNYKFPCHTQSVESCVKLVTEAASVICGSQNKYGFIRNTMASMAVMPSFEQKANYKMMQFTA
;
A
#
# COMPACT_ATOMS: atom_id res chain seq x y z
N MET A 1 9.61 6.88 26.61
CA MET A 1 9.12 5.89 25.63
C MET A 1 10.24 5.68 24.62
N ASN A 2 11.08 4.66 24.80
CA ASN A 2 12.28 4.45 23.99
C ASN A 2 11.92 3.68 22.72
N CYS A 3 11.81 4.38 21.59
CA CYS A 3 11.48 3.78 20.28
C CYS A 3 12.71 3.38 19.44
N TYR A 4 13.92 3.32 20.02
CA TYR A 4 15.16 3.20 19.25
C TYR A 4 15.76 1.79 19.15
N LYS A 5 14.95 0.74 19.36
CA LYS A 5 15.39 -0.65 19.10
C LYS A 5 14.67 -1.19 17.87
N TYR A 6 14.96 -0.61 16.72
CA TYR A 6 14.66 -1.21 15.43
C TYR A 6 15.97 -1.35 14.67
N ASP A 7 16.23 -2.54 14.13
CA ASP A 7 17.24 -2.70 13.10
C ASP A 7 16.80 -1.86 11.90
N VAL A 8 17.49 -0.73 11.71
CA VAL A 8 17.21 0.21 10.62
C VAL A 8 17.58 -0.48 9.32
N THR A 9 16.61 -1.17 8.74
CA THR A 9 16.76 -1.83 7.45
C THR A 9 16.71 -0.77 6.36
N LYS A 10 17.69 -0.84 5.45
CA LYS A 10 17.75 0.11 4.34
C LYS A 10 16.49 0.00 3.48
N PRO A 11 15.80 1.12 3.18
CA PRO A 11 14.63 1.10 2.32
C PRO A 11 14.94 0.44 0.96
N PRO A 12 14.02 -0.35 0.38
CA PRO A 12 14.24 -1.01 -0.91
C PRO A 12 14.67 -0.04 -2.03
N ILE A 13 14.10 1.17 -2.01
CA ILE A 13 14.41 2.26 -2.94
C ILE A 13 15.86 2.76 -2.86
N THR A 14 16.53 2.58 -1.71
CA THR A 14 17.93 2.95 -1.52
C THR A 14 18.85 1.73 -1.40
N ALA A 15 18.32 0.50 -1.47
CA ALA A 15 19.09 -0.73 -1.28
C ALA A 15 20.33 -0.77 -2.17
N GLU A 16 20.18 -0.36 -3.43
CA GLU A 16 21.22 -0.38 -4.47
C GLU A 16 22.11 0.88 -4.51
N LEU A 17 21.76 1.94 -3.76
CA LEU A 17 22.48 3.23 -3.81
C LEU A 17 23.63 3.28 -2.79
N THR A 18 24.77 3.86 -3.15
CA THR A 18 25.86 4.09 -2.17
C THR A 18 25.57 5.29 -1.28
N ILE A 19 26.37 5.47 -0.21
CA ILE A 19 26.25 6.65 0.66
C ILE A 19 26.63 7.92 -0.13
N GLU A 20 27.61 7.86 -1.03
CA GLU A 20 27.95 8.99 -1.90
C GLU A 20 26.78 9.37 -2.82
N ASP A 21 26.11 8.39 -3.43
CA ASP A 21 24.94 8.64 -4.30
C ASP A 21 23.82 9.33 -3.52
N LEU A 22 23.54 8.85 -2.30
CA LEU A 22 22.52 9.44 -1.42
C LEU A 22 22.85 10.89 -1.04
N LYS A 23 24.12 11.19 -0.75
CA LYS A 23 24.58 12.56 -0.48
C LYS A 23 24.44 13.44 -1.71
N SER A 24 24.83 12.94 -2.88
CA SER A 24 24.70 13.66 -4.15
C SER A 24 23.24 13.93 -4.51
N ILE A 25 22.32 13.00 -4.26
CA ILE A 25 20.88 13.21 -4.44
C ILE A 25 20.37 14.31 -3.49
N ALA A 26 20.80 14.30 -2.23
CA ALA A 26 20.39 15.29 -1.23
C ALA A 26 20.89 16.71 -1.55
N GLU A 27 22.14 16.82 -2.00
CA GLU A 27 22.79 18.10 -2.28
C GLU A 27 22.46 18.66 -3.66
N ASN A 28 22.51 17.80 -4.69
CA ASN A 28 22.40 18.22 -6.09
C ASN A 28 21.01 18.00 -6.69
N ARG A 29 20.08 17.39 -5.94
CA ARG A 29 18.74 16.97 -6.40
C ARG A 29 18.81 16.18 -7.73
N SER A 30 19.91 15.48 -7.96
CA SER A 30 20.13 14.72 -9.19
C SER A 30 19.46 13.35 -9.05
N ILE A 31 18.22 13.25 -9.54
CA ILE A 31 17.37 12.05 -9.47
C ILE A 31 17.74 11.05 -10.59
N LYS A 32 18.87 11.21 -11.29
CA LYS A 32 19.19 10.43 -12.50
C LYS A 32 19.13 8.92 -12.25
N ASP A 33 19.63 8.45 -11.11
CA ASP A 33 19.62 7.03 -10.76
C ASP A 33 18.25 6.55 -10.26
N LEU A 34 17.47 7.44 -9.63
CA LEU A 34 16.12 7.12 -9.15
C LEU A 34 15.06 7.17 -10.27
N GLN A 35 15.29 7.93 -11.34
CA GLN A 35 14.44 7.91 -12.55
C GLN A 35 14.44 6.55 -13.24
N ASN A 36 15.52 5.77 -13.10
CA ASN A 36 15.59 4.38 -13.58
C ASN A 36 14.72 3.44 -12.73
N TYR A 37 14.35 3.85 -11.52
CA TYR A 37 13.40 3.10 -10.70
C TYR A 37 12.01 3.29 -11.29
N LYS A 38 11.62 2.37 -12.17
CA LYS A 38 10.29 2.35 -12.79
C LYS A 38 9.27 1.96 -11.73
N PHE A 39 8.83 2.93 -10.93
CA PHE A 39 7.74 2.72 -10.00
C PHE A 39 6.48 2.36 -10.80
N PRO A 40 5.76 1.28 -10.42
CA PRO A 40 4.52 0.88 -11.09
C PRO A 40 3.35 1.80 -10.69
N CYS A 41 3.55 3.13 -10.74
CA CYS A 41 2.60 4.16 -10.28
C CYS A 41 1.26 4.11 -11.03
N HIS A 42 1.25 3.64 -12.28
CA HIS A 42 0.08 3.61 -13.16
C HIS A 42 -0.41 2.18 -13.42
N THR A 43 -0.12 1.26 -12.50
CA THR A 43 -0.72 -0.07 -12.57
C THR A 43 -2.07 -0.03 -11.87
N GLN A 44 -3.06 -0.74 -12.43
CA GLN A 44 -4.39 -0.88 -11.83
C GLN A 44 -4.32 -1.34 -10.36
N SER A 45 -3.31 -2.16 -10.02
CA SER A 45 -3.09 -2.62 -8.65
C SER A 45 -2.71 -1.47 -7.70
N VAL A 46 -1.84 -0.55 -8.14
CA VAL A 46 -1.42 0.60 -7.31
C VAL A 46 -2.59 1.57 -7.14
N GLU A 47 -3.34 1.86 -8.21
CA GLU A 47 -4.53 2.71 -8.13
C GLU A 47 -5.60 2.12 -7.19
N SER A 48 -5.86 0.81 -7.30
CA SER A 48 -6.81 0.12 -6.42
C SER A 48 -6.37 0.15 -4.96
N CYS A 49 -5.07 -0.04 -4.69
CA CYS A 49 -4.51 0.02 -3.34
C CYS A 49 -4.66 1.42 -2.74
N VAL A 50 -4.26 2.48 -3.47
CA VAL A 50 -4.38 3.87 -3.01
C VAL A 50 -5.84 4.23 -2.70
N LYS A 51 -6.77 3.80 -3.55
CA LYS A 51 -8.21 3.99 -3.31
C LYS A 51 -8.66 3.33 -2.00
N LEU A 52 -8.35 2.05 -1.80
CA LEU A 52 -8.72 1.32 -0.58
C LEU A 52 -8.11 1.93 0.67
N VAL A 53 -6.83 2.33 0.63
CA VAL A 53 -6.16 2.97 1.77
C VAL A 53 -6.81 4.31 2.11
N THR A 54 -7.18 5.11 1.09
CA THR A 54 -7.83 6.40 1.28
C THR A 54 -9.24 6.25 1.85
N GLU A 55 -10.03 5.30 1.34
CA GLU A 55 -11.35 4.96 1.86
C GLU A 55 -11.28 4.45 3.31
N ALA A 56 -10.32 3.58 3.62
CA ALA A 56 -10.12 3.11 4.99
C ALA A 56 -9.73 4.28 5.91
N ALA A 57 -8.78 5.12 5.49
CA ALA A 57 -8.30 6.24 6.30
C ALA A 57 -9.41 7.25 6.63
N SER A 58 -10.34 7.50 5.69
CA SER A 58 -11.46 8.42 5.92
C SER A 58 -12.45 7.89 6.97
N VAL A 59 -12.62 6.56 7.05
CA VAL A 59 -13.52 5.90 8.03
C VAL A 59 -12.86 5.72 9.40
N ILE A 60 -11.53 5.64 9.45
CA ILE A 60 -10.73 5.23 10.63
C ILE A 60 -10.51 6.36 11.67
N CYS A 61 -11.13 7.53 11.51
CA CYS A 61 -11.02 8.61 12.51
C CYS A 61 -11.73 8.20 13.83
N GLY A 62 -10.96 7.90 14.89
CA GLY A 62 -11.44 7.44 16.21
C GLY A 62 -11.36 5.92 16.42
N SER A 63 -10.95 5.44 17.61
CA SER A 63 -10.61 4.01 17.82
C SER A 63 -11.78 3.04 17.62
N GLN A 64 -13.00 3.44 18.01
CA GLN A 64 -14.21 2.62 17.82
C GLN A 64 -14.55 2.43 16.34
N ASN A 65 -14.33 3.47 15.52
CA ASN A 65 -14.55 3.41 14.08
C ASN A 65 -13.56 2.45 13.40
N LYS A 66 -12.33 2.34 13.92
CA LYS A 66 -11.33 1.36 13.43
C LYS A 66 -11.78 -0.07 13.66
N TYR A 67 -12.20 -0.40 14.89
CA TYR A 67 -12.64 -1.76 15.23
C TYR A 67 -13.88 -2.17 14.44
N GLY A 68 -14.86 -1.27 14.32
CA GLY A 68 -16.06 -1.50 13.51
C GLY A 68 -15.73 -1.74 12.03
N PHE A 69 -14.84 -0.91 11.46
CA PHE A 69 -14.38 -1.07 10.08
C PHE A 69 -13.71 -2.43 9.85
N ILE A 70 -12.74 -2.81 10.69
CA ILE A 70 -12.03 -4.09 10.58
C ILE A 70 -13.02 -5.27 10.68
N ARG A 71 -13.92 -5.25 11.67
CA ARG A 71 -14.90 -6.33 11.86
C ARG A 71 -15.85 -6.46 10.66
N ASN A 72 -16.31 -5.34 10.12
CA ASN A 72 -17.19 -5.32 8.94
C ASN A 72 -16.45 -5.79 7.68
N THR A 73 -15.20 -5.39 7.49
CA THR A 73 -14.36 -5.87 6.38
C THR A 73 -14.14 -7.39 6.48
N MET A 74 -13.78 -7.90 7.65
CA MET A 74 -13.60 -9.34 7.86
C MET A 74 -14.90 -10.13 7.61
N ALA A 75 -16.04 -9.62 8.08
CA ALA A 75 -17.33 -10.25 7.85
C ALA A 75 -17.70 -10.27 6.35
N SER A 76 -17.48 -9.16 5.64
CA SER A 76 -17.70 -9.08 4.19
C SER A 76 -16.80 -10.06 3.43
N MET A 77 -15.52 -10.13 3.79
CA MET A 77 -14.56 -11.07 3.20
C MET A 77 -14.93 -12.53 3.45
N ALA A 78 -15.50 -12.86 4.61
CA ALA A 78 -15.93 -14.22 4.94
C ALA A 78 -17.15 -14.68 4.11
N VAL A 79 -17.98 -13.74 3.64
CA VAL A 79 -19.13 -14.03 2.76
C VAL A 79 -18.69 -14.14 1.29
N MET A 80 -17.61 -13.47 0.89
CA MET A 80 -17.14 -13.53 -0.48
C MET A 80 -16.57 -14.93 -0.82
N PRO A 81 -17.02 -15.56 -1.92
CA PRO A 81 -16.43 -16.81 -2.38
C PRO A 81 -14.97 -16.60 -2.81
N SER A 82 -14.12 -17.59 -2.52
CA SER A 82 -12.75 -17.62 -3.05
C SER A 82 -12.78 -18.05 -4.52
N PHE A 83 -12.04 -17.35 -5.38
CA PHE A 83 -11.91 -17.68 -6.79
C PHE A 83 -10.43 -17.84 -7.17
N GLU A 84 -10.08 -18.95 -7.81
CA GLU A 84 -8.70 -19.20 -8.27
C GLU A 84 -8.34 -18.40 -9.53
N GLN A 85 -9.35 -18.07 -10.35
CA GLN A 85 -9.18 -17.34 -11.59
C GLN A 85 -10.23 -16.25 -11.72
N LYS A 86 -9.83 -15.11 -12.27
CA LYS A 86 -10.72 -13.95 -12.48
C LYS A 86 -11.97 -14.29 -13.32
N ALA A 87 -11.84 -15.22 -14.27
CA ALA A 87 -12.95 -15.68 -15.11
C ALA A 87 -14.06 -16.38 -14.30
N ASN A 88 -13.75 -16.89 -13.11
CA ASN A 88 -14.71 -17.56 -12.24
C ASN A 88 -15.56 -16.58 -11.43
N TYR A 89 -15.24 -15.28 -11.48
CA TYR A 89 -16.04 -14.24 -10.84
C TYR A 89 -17.36 -14.07 -11.61
N LYS A 90 -18.43 -14.71 -11.14
CA LYS A 90 -19.78 -14.41 -11.60
C LYS A 90 -20.24 -13.13 -10.92
N MET A 91 -20.58 -12.11 -11.70
CA MET A 91 -21.16 -10.88 -11.16
C MET A 91 -22.43 -11.26 -10.37
N MET A 92 -22.42 -11.07 -9.04
CA MET A 92 -23.63 -11.24 -8.25
C MET A 92 -24.64 -10.20 -8.72
N GLN A 93 -25.76 -10.65 -9.28
CA GLN A 93 -26.90 -9.78 -9.54
C GLN A 93 -27.57 -9.52 -8.19
N PHE A 94 -27.25 -8.39 -7.58
CA PHE A 94 -28.01 -7.91 -6.43
C PHE A 94 -29.38 -7.47 -6.96
N THR A 95 -30.38 -8.31 -6.73
CA THR A 95 -31.78 -7.93 -6.97
C THR A 95 -32.28 -7.28 -5.69
N ALA A 96 -32.51 -5.96 -5.80
CA ALA A 96 -33.13 -5.01 -4.85
C ALA A 96 -32.74 -5.11 -3.36
#